data_AF-A0A5J4PI21-F1
#
_entry.id   AF-A0A5J4PI21-F1
#
_cell.length_a   1.000
_cell.length_b   1.000
_cell.length_c   1.000
_cell.angle_alpha   90.00
_cell.angle_beta   90.00
_cell.angle_gamma   90.00
#
_symmetry.space_group_name_H-M   'P 1'
#
loop_
_entity.id
_entity.type
_entity.pdbx_description
1 polymer ?
#
loop_
_entity_poly.entity_id
_entity_poly.type
_entity_poly.pdbx_seq_one_letter_code
_entity_poly.pdbx_strand_id
1 'polypeptide(L)'
;KDIVKEHNPQVIPKNEVGRILPWVHIAISNAKRLLLDIYHDMKSKYLQNYLSEFCYKFNCRYFGESPFDRLLIAAITYKNQFRCKNG
;
A
#
# COMPACT_ATOMS: atom_id res chain seq x y z
N LYS A 1 14.32 -3.10 10.24
CA LYS A 1 15.43 -3.00 9.25
C LYS A 1 14.97 -2.01 8.20
N ASP A 2 15.55 -0.82 8.14
CA ASP A 2 15.30 0.09 7.04
C ASP A 2 15.84 -0.52 5.76
N ILE A 3 14.96 -0.71 4.79
CA ILE A 3 15.25 -1.36 3.50
C ILE A 3 16.11 -0.41 2.62
N VAL A 4 16.16 0.87 2.98
CA VAL A 4 16.88 1.93 2.27
C VAL A 4 17.83 2.62 3.25
N LYS A 5 19.13 2.65 2.91
CA LYS A 5 20.17 3.30 3.74
C LYS A 5 20.04 4.82 3.79
N GLU A 6 19.61 5.45 2.70
CA GLU A 6 19.51 6.90 2.58
C GLU A 6 18.51 7.28 1.48
N HIS A 7 17.68 8.29 1.73
CA HIS A 7 16.77 8.86 0.74
C HIS A 7 17.30 10.21 0.29
N ASN A 8 17.69 10.33 -0.99
CA ASN A 8 18.13 11.59 -1.59
C ASN A 8 16.97 12.24 -2.37
N PRO A 9 16.30 13.26 -1.81
CA PRO A 9 15.21 13.95 -2.52
C PRO A 9 15.76 14.72 -3.74
N GLN A 10 15.09 14.62 -4.87
CA GLN A 10 15.42 15.35 -6.09
C GLN A 10 14.20 16.10 -6.63
N VAL A 11 14.40 17.35 -7.04
CA VAL A 11 13.37 18.13 -7.75
C VAL A 11 13.49 17.83 -9.24
N ILE A 12 12.49 17.16 -9.79
CA ILE A 12 12.49 16.70 -11.17
C ILE A 12 11.73 17.70 -12.06
N PRO A 13 12.31 18.14 -13.19
CA PRO A 13 11.60 18.99 -14.13
C PRO A 13 10.46 18.23 -14.83
N LYS A 14 9.34 18.90 -15.09
CA LYS A 14 8.06 18.29 -15.52
C LYS A 14 8.18 17.41 -16.77
N ASN A 15 9.02 17.80 -17.72
CA ASN A 15 9.28 17.09 -18.96
C ASN A 15 9.97 15.72 -18.74
N GLU A 16 10.66 15.53 -17.62
CA GLU A 16 11.41 14.29 -17.34
C GLU A 16 10.70 13.35 -16.36
N VAL A 17 9.60 13.78 -15.73
CA VAL A 17 8.89 13.00 -14.70
C VAL A 17 8.48 11.63 -15.21
N GLY A 18 7.97 11.53 -16.44
CA GLY A 18 7.55 10.26 -17.03
C GLY A 18 8.72 9.28 -17.26
N ARG A 19 9.93 9.81 -17.48
CA ARG A 19 11.16 9.02 -17.65
C ARG A 19 11.74 8.58 -16.31
N ILE A 20 11.73 9.47 -15.31
CA ILE A 20 12.38 9.25 -14.01
C ILE A 20 11.48 8.46 -13.05
N LEU A 21 10.16 8.68 -13.09
CA LEU A 21 9.19 8.05 -12.19
C LEU A 21 8.13 7.20 -12.91
N PRO A 22 8.52 6.28 -13.84
CA PRO A 22 7.55 5.52 -14.62
C PRO A 22 6.67 4.62 -13.73
N TRP A 23 7.28 3.99 -12.73
CA TRP A 23 6.58 3.10 -11.79
C TRP A 23 5.56 3.83 -10.91
N VAL A 24 5.81 5.10 -10.57
CA VAL A 24 4.89 5.90 -9.77
C VAL A 24 3.60 6.14 -10.55
N HIS A 25 3.70 6.50 -11.83
CA HIS A 25 2.52 6.68 -12.69
C HIS A 25 1.72 5.39 -12.85
N ILE A 26 2.40 4.24 -13.00
CA ILE A 26 1.76 2.92 -13.08
C ILE A 26 1.04 2.59 -11.77
N ALA A 27 1.71 2.78 -10.62
CA ALA A 27 1.14 2.51 -9.32
C ALA A 27 -0.09 3.39 -9.04
N ILE A 28 -0.03 4.69 -9.34
CA ILE A 28 -1.17 5.61 -9.19
C ILE A 28 -2.34 5.20 -10.09
N SER A 29 -2.05 4.83 -11.34
CA SER A 29 -3.09 4.42 -12.30
C SER A 29 -3.78 3.13 -11.85
N ASN A 30 -3.01 2.15 -11.37
CA ASN A 30 -3.53 0.91 -10.81
C ASN A 30 -4.34 1.14 -9.53
N ALA A 31 -3.88 2.02 -8.64
CA ALA A 31 -4.62 2.38 -7.44
C ALA A 31 -5.97 3.00 -7.79
N LYS A 32 -6.00 4.00 -8.68
CA LYS A 32 -7.25 4.63 -9.12
C LYS A 32 -8.25 3.61 -9.66
N ARG A 33 -7.79 2.68 -10.50
CA ARG A 33 -8.65 1.64 -11.07
C ARG A 33 -9.23 0.74 -9.99
N LEU A 34 -8.39 0.21 -9.09
CA LEU A 34 -8.83 -0.63 -7.98
C LEU A 34 -9.88 0.08 -7.11
N LEU A 35 -9.63 1.35 -6.79
CA LEU A 35 -10.51 2.13 -5.93
C LEU A 35 -11.89 2.35 -6.57
N LEU A 36 -11.92 2.70 -7.86
CA LEU A 36 -13.16 2.91 -8.61
C LEU A 36 -13.93 1.61 -8.83
N ASP A 37 -13.23 0.49 -9.05
CA ASP A 37 -13.87 -0.80 -9.33
C ASP A 37 -14.48 -1.43 -8.05
N ILE A 38 -13.84 -1.25 -6.88
CA ILE A 38 -14.27 -1.87 -5.63
C ILE A 38 -15.25 -0.98 -4.85
N TYR A 39 -14.94 0.32 -4.71
CA TYR A 39 -15.70 1.20 -3.82
C TYR A 39 -16.65 2.08 -4.62
N HIS A 40 -17.95 1.88 -4.42
CA HIS A 40 -18.98 2.72 -5.04
C HIS A 40 -18.97 4.18 -4.51
N ASP A 41 -18.49 4.39 -3.27
CA ASP A 41 -18.36 5.71 -2.65
C ASP A 41 -17.08 5.79 -1.80
N MET A 42 -16.19 6.72 -2.14
CA MET A 42 -14.94 6.93 -1.43
C MET A 42 -15.08 8.01 -0.36
N LYS A 43 -15.19 7.57 0.89
CA LYS A 43 -15.22 8.47 2.05
C LYS A 43 -13.81 8.84 2.48
N SER A 44 -13.54 10.13 2.63
CA SER A 44 -12.23 10.67 3.05
C SER A 44 -11.71 10.05 4.35
N LYS A 45 -12.61 9.74 5.30
CA LYS A 45 -12.28 9.09 6.57
C LYS A 45 -11.62 7.71 6.45
N TYR A 46 -11.72 7.05 5.30
CA TYR A 46 -11.15 5.71 5.06
C TYR A 46 -10.01 5.72 4.03
N LEU A 47 -9.54 6.90 3.61
CA LEU A 47 -8.54 6.99 2.54
C LEU A 47 -7.25 6.23 2.86
N GLN A 48 -6.79 6.29 4.11
CA GLN A 48 -5.61 5.53 4.54
C GLN A 48 -5.87 4.03 4.51
N ASN A 49 -7.06 3.55 4.88
CA ASN A 49 -7.43 2.14 4.82
C ASN A 49 -7.43 1.63 3.38
N TYR A 50 -8.02 2.41 2.46
CA TYR A 50 -8.04 2.10 1.04
C TYR A 50 -6.63 2.01 0.45
N LEU A 51 -5.75 2.95 0.83
CA LEU A 51 -4.35 2.94 0.39
C LEU A 51 -3.57 1.76 0.98
N SER A 52 -3.77 1.45 2.26
CA SER A 52 -3.16 0.29 2.91
C SER A 52 -3.60 -1.03 2.27
N GLU A 53 -4.88 -1.14 1.91
CA GLU A 53 -5.40 -2.31 1.18
C GLU A 53 -4.78 -2.42 -0.22
N PHE A 54 -4.68 -1.30 -0.96
CA PHE A 54 -3.99 -1.27 -2.25
C PHE A 54 -2.53 -1.74 -2.10
N CYS A 55 -1.77 -1.17 -1.15
CA CYS A 55 -0.38 -1.53 -0.90
C CYS A 55 -0.23 -3.01 -0.54
N TYR A 56 -1.13 -3.55 0.29
CA TYR A 56 -1.13 -4.98 0.61
C TYR A 56 -1.28 -5.84 -0.66
N LYS A 57 -2.33 -5.59 -1.46
CA LYS A 57 -2.57 -6.35 -2.71
C LYS A 57 -1.44 -6.17 -3.72
N PHE A 58 -0.94 -4.95 -3.88
CA PHE A 58 0.13 -4.62 -4.82
C PHE A 58 1.44 -5.32 -4.45
N ASN A 59 1.81 -5.30 -3.17
CA ASN A 59 3.01 -5.97 -2.68
C ASN A 59 2.86 -7.49 -2.75
N CYS A 60 1.70 -8.04 -2.37
CA CYS A 60 1.40 -9.48 -2.40
C CYS A 60 1.49 -10.14 -3.78
N ARG A 61 1.51 -9.37 -4.88
CA ARG A 61 1.58 -9.91 -6.25
C ARG A 61 2.84 -10.72 -6.54
N TYR A 62 3.94 -10.42 -5.85
CA TYR A 62 5.24 -11.07 -6.07
C TYR A 62 5.59 -12.13 -5.02
N PHE A 63 4.68 -12.41 -4.08
CA PHE A 63 5.00 -13.22 -2.90
C PHE A 63 4.82 -14.74 -3.09
N GLY A 64 4.43 -15.23 -4.26
CA GLY A 64 4.26 -16.67 -4.52
C GLY A 64 3.08 -17.32 -3.77
N GLU A 65 3.01 -18.66 -3.79
CA GLU A 65 1.92 -19.45 -3.20
C GLU A 65 1.85 -19.31 -1.67
N SER A 66 1.07 -18.34 -1.19
CA SER A 66 0.12 -18.48 -0.06
C SER A 66 -0.31 -17.10 0.48
N PRO A 67 -1.08 -16.32 -0.29
CA PRO A 67 -1.68 -15.07 0.22
C PRO A 67 -2.59 -15.33 1.44
N PHE A 68 -3.18 -16.53 1.53
CA PHE A 68 -3.99 -16.96 2.67
C PHE A 68 -3.16 -17.10 3.96
N ASP A 69 -2.05 -17.84 3.93
CA ASP A 69 -1.24 -18.09 5.14
C ASP A 69 -0.68 -16.77 5.71
N ARG A 70 -0.29 -15.84 4.85
CA ARG A 70 0.15 -14.51 5.28
C ARG A 70 -0.96 -13.68 5.90
N LEU A 71 -2.17 -13.74 5.34
CA LEU A 71 -3.33 -13.09 5.94
C LEU A 71 -3.62 -13.68 7.33
N LEU A 72 -3.54 -15.01 7.45
CA LEU A 72 -3.72 -15.71 8.72
C LEU A 72 -2.68 -15.25 9.76
N ILE A 73 -1.39 -15.21 9.39
CA ILE A 73 -0.32 -14.70 10.27
C ILE A 73 -0.58 -13.25 10.68
N ALA A 74 -0.95 -12.37 9.75
CA ALA A 74 -1.26 -10.97 10.06
C ALA A 74 -2.44 -10.86 11.03
N ALA A 75 -3.50 -11.65 10.84
CA ALA A 75 -4.68 -11.65 11.70
C ALA A 75 -4.36 -12.10 13.14
N ILE A 76 -3.53 -13.15 13.30
CA ILE A 76 -3.17 -13.66 14.64
C ILE A 76 -2.10 -12.83 15.34
N THR A 77 -1.23 -12.14 14.59
CA THR A 77 -0.17 -11.28 15.15
C THR A 77 -0.63 -9.85 15.43
N TYR A 78 -1.77 -9.43 14.86
CA TYR A 78 -2.33 -8.12 15.09
C TYR A 78 -2.67 -7.94 16.58
N LYS A 79 -1.99 -6.97 17.21
CA LYS A 79 -2.17 -6.67 18.64
C LYS A 79 -3.23 -5.58 18.78
N ASN A 80 -4.46 -5.99 19.04
CA ASN A 80 -5.60 -5.07 19.16
C ASN A 80 -5.40 -4.17 20.38
N GLN A 81 -5.40 -2.85 20.18
CA GLN A 81 -5.29 -1.88 21.29
C GLN A 81 -6.38 -2.06 22.36
N PHE A 82 -7.54 -2.60 21.98
CA PHE A 82 -8.62 -2.97 22.90
C PHE A 82 -8.22 -4.03 23.94
N ARG A 83 -7.33 -4.96 23.59
CA ARG A 83 -6.90 -6.05 24.48
C ARG A 83 -5.66 -5.70 25.31
N CYS A 84 -4.90 -4.69 24.90
CA CYS A 84 -3.66 -4.29 25.58
C CYS A 84 -3.87 -3.37 26.81
N LYS A 85 -5.09 -2.89 27.07
CA LYS A 85 -5.39 -2.03 28.23
C LYS A 85 -5.76 -2.80 29.51
N ASN A 86 -5.83 -4.13 29.45
CA ASN A 86 -6.21 -4.99 30.58
C ASN A 86 -5.03 -5.86 31.08
N GLY A 87 -3.79 -5.41 30.88
CA GLY A 87 -2.57 -6.08 31.37
C GLY A 87 -1.66 -5.09 32.06
#